data_AF-A0A0H4BCX0-F1
#
_entry.id   AF-A0A0H4BCX0-F1
#
_cell.length_a   1.000
_cell.length_b   1.000
_cell.length_c   1.000
_cell.angle_alpha   90.00
_cell.angle_beta   90.00
_cell.angle_gamma   90.00
#
_symmetry.space_group_name_H-M   'P 1'
#
loop_
_entity.id
_entity.type
_entity.pdbx_description
1 polymer ?
#
loop_
_entity_poly.entity_id
_entity_poly.type
_entity_poly.pdbx_seq_one_letter_code
_entity_poly.pdbx_strand_id
1 'polypeptide(L)'
;MRYKSKKQNQPIQTVFNIEPGFTLSEVLVTTLIVGILSSIALPNYINQVDRARQNEVTSTISQIQTTIAAYADEFGILPTSWEDLNDISAIMTENGPATNNDFSAINLAAGFYNVAIENSDNLFTITATRDDKEKLNVIACINLTNGASGISPETAATTPNCE
;
A
#
# COMPACT_ATOMS: atom_id res chain seq x y z
N MET A 1 -2.65 -33.48 81.59
CA MET A 1 -1.32 -32.92 81.21
C MET A 1 -1.50 -32.03 79.99
N ARG A 2 -1.25 -30.71 80.12
CA ARG A 2 -1.37 -29.72 79.03
C ARG A 2 0.00 -29.49 78.40
N TYR A 3 0.13 -29.68 77.09
CA TYR A 3 1.34 -29.30 76.34
C TYR A 3 1.18 -27.87 75.80
N LYS A 4 2.04 -26.94 76.26
CA LYS A 4 2.08 -25.55 75.78
C LYS A 4 2.66 -25.50 74.36
N SER A 5 1.91 -24.91 73.44
CA SER A 5 2.38 -24.51 72.11
C SER A 5 3.36 -23.33 72.23
N LYS A 6 4.61 -23.51 71.78
CA LYS A 6 5.54 -22.40 71.49
C LYS A 6 5.26 -21.93 70.05
N LYS A 7 4.64 -20.76 69.89
CA LYS A 7 4.67 -20.02 68.62
C LYS A 7 6.08 -19.45 68.44
N GLN A 8 6.86 -20.02 67.53
CA GLN A 8 8.10 -19.42 67.07
C GLN A 8 7.76 -18.30 66.08
N ASN A 9 8.02 -17.05 66.47
CA ASN A 9 8.07 -15.92 65.54
C ASN A 9 9.25 -16.13 64.59
N GLN A 10 8.97 -16.55 63.37
CA GLN A 10 9.92 -16.54 62.26
C GLN A 10 9.93 -15.13 61.66
N PRO A 11 11.09 -14.48 61.46
CA PRO A 11 11.13 -13.19 60.76
C PRO A 11 10.65 -13.40 59.31
N ILE A 12 9.79 -12.50 58.83
CA ILE A 12 9.34 -12.47 57.44
C ILE A 12 10.55 -12.05 56.59
N GLN A 13 11.32 -13.02 56.11
CA GLN A 13 12.40 -12.82 55.16
C GLN A 13 11.76 -12.59 53.79
N THR A 14 11.64 -11.34 53.35
CA THR A 14 11.24 -11.02 51.98
C THR A 14 12.38 -11.44 51.04
N VAL A 15 12.25 -12.62 50.44
CA VAL A 15 13.16 -13.10 49.39
C VAL A 15 12.98 -12.20 48.17
N PHE A 16 13.86 -11.21 48.00
CA PHE A 16 14.04 -10.56 46.71
C PHE A 16 14.71 -11.56 45.77
N ASN A 17 13.92 -12.24 44.95
CA ASN A 17 14.44 -12.97 43.80
C ASN A 17 15.08 -11.95 42.87
N ILE A 18 16.41 -11.88 42.88
CA ILE A 18 17.17 -11.14 41.88
C ILE A 18 17.19 -12.07 40.67
N GLU A 19 16.25 -11.87 39.75
CA GLU A 19 16.34 -12.48 38.42
C GLU A 19 17.66 -12.05 37.79
N PRO A 20 18.46 -12.98 37.24
CA PRO A 20 19.72 -12.63 36.60
C PRO A 20 19.41 -11.69 35.43
N GLY A 21 19.78 -10.42 35.59
CA GLY A 21 19.63 -9.38 34.57
C GLY A 21 20.61 -9.56 33.41
N PHE A 22 20.21 -9.09 32.23
CA PHE A 22 20.98 -9.11 31.00
C PHE A 22 22.37 -8.46 31.19
N THR A 23 23.43 -9.06 30.67
CA THR A 23 24.79 -8.49 30.83
C THR A 23 25.05 -7.38 29.80
N LEU A 24 25.87 -6.38 30.15
CA LEU A 24 26.23 -5.29 29.22
C LEU A 24 26.93 -5.81 27.96
N SER A 25 27.76 -6.85 28.07
CA SER A 25 28.42 -7.48 26.93
C SER A 25 27.45 -8.19 26.00
N GLU A 26 26.36 -8.73 26.54
CA GLU A 26 25.34 -9.44 25.76
C GLU A 26 24.50 -8.46 24.93
N VAL A 27 24.14 -7.31 25.49
CA VAL A 27 23.50 -6.23 24.72
C VAL A 27 24.48 -5.66 23.67
N LEU A 28 25.76 -5.49 24.02
CA LEU A 28 26.78 -4.92 23.12
C LEU A 28 27.01 -5.80 21.88
N VAL A 29 27.24 -7.10 22.05
CA VAL A 29 27.46 -8.00 20.91
C VAL A 29 26.18 -8.18 20.09
N THR A 30 25.02 -8.21 20.75
CA THR A 30 23.73 -8.34 20.05
C THR A 30 23.44 -7.14 19.17
N THR A 31 23.63 -5.92 19.68
CA THR A 31 23.42 -4.69 18.88
C THR A 31 24.41 -4.57 17.71
N LEU A 32 25.63 -5.09 17.86
CA LEU A 32 26.59 -5.18 16.78
C LEU A 32 26.11 -6.12 15.66
N ILE A 33 25.64 -7.33 16.02
CA ILE A 33 25.13 -8.30 15.04
C ILE A 33 23.87 -7.77 14.35
N VAL A 34 22.90 -7.26 15.12
CA VAL A 34 21.67 -6.66 14.58
C VAL A 34 22.01 -5.48 13.67
N GLY A 35 23.01 -4.65 14.03
CA GLY A 35 23.46 -3.55 13.18
C GLY A 35 23.93 -3.98 11.80
N ILE A 36 24.71 -5.07 11.70
CA ILE A 36 25.17 -5.63 10.43
C ILE A 36 23.98 -6.12 9.58
N LEU A 37 23.06 -6.87 10.20
CA LEU A 37 21.87 -7.39 9.50
C LEU A 37 20.95 -6.25 9.04
N SER A 38 20.71 -5.25 9.89
CA SER A 38 19.86 -4.10 9.58
C SER A 38 20.39 -3.27 8.41
N SER A 39 21.71 -3.14 8.25
CA SER A 39 22.30 -2.39 7.13
C SER A 39 21.93 -2.95 5.75
N ILE A 40 21.67 -4.26 5.64
CA ILE A 40 21.30 -4.92 4.38
C ILE A 40 19.78 -5.06 4.28
N ALA A 41 19.12 -5.39 5.40
CA ALA A 41 17.69 -5.65 5.42
C ALA A 41 16.84 -4.39 5.18
N LEU A 42 17.21 -3.24 5.77
CA LEU A 42 16.45 -2.00 5.67
C LEU A 42 16.27 -1.48 4.23
N PRO A 43 17.34 -1.31 3.41
CA PRO A 43 17.16 -0.82 2.05
C PRO A 43 16.33 -1.78 1.18
N ASN A 44 16.48 -3.10 1.37
CA ASN A 44 15.68 -4.08 0.66
C ASN A 44 14.20 -4.03 1.09
N TYR A 45 13.93 -3.90 2.39
CA TYR A 45 12.57 -3.78 2.91
C TYR A 45 11.83 -2.58 2.31
N ILE A 46 12.47 -1.40 2.25
CA ILE A 46 11.85 -0.20 1.67
C ILE A 46 11.49 -0.43 0.19
N ASN A 47 12.40 -1.01 -0.60
CA ASN A 47 12.13 -1.32 -2.00
C ASN A 47 10.99 -2.33 -2.19
N GLN A 48 10.85 -3.31 -1.29
CA GLN A 48 9.74 -4.26 -1.32
C GLN A 48 8.41 -3.59 -1.01
N VAL A 49 8.37 -2.69 -0.04
CA VAL A 49 7.17 -1.89 0.28
C VAL A 49 6.78 -1.01 -0.91
N ASP A 50 7.76 -0.38 -1.58
CA ASP A 50 7.50 0.41 -2.77
C ASP A 50 6.90 -0.41 -3.92
N ARG A 51 7.45 -1.60 -4.18
CA ARG A 51 6.89 -2.52 -5.18
C ARG A 51 5.50 -3.04 -4.79
N ALA A 52 5.26 -3.28 -3.51
CA ALA A 52 3.95 -3.69 -3.02
C ALA A 52 2.90 -2.60 -3.29
N ARG A 53 3.22 -1.33 -3.01
CA ARG A 53 2.34 -0.18 -3.31
C ARG A 53 2.14 0.00 -4.80
N GLN A 54 3.18 -0.17 -5.61
CA GLN A 54 3.06 -0.12 -7.06
C GLN A 54 2.11 -1.21 -7.59
N ASN A 55 2.20 -2.43 -7.06
CA ASN A 55 1.31 -3.53 -7.42
C ASN A 55 -0.13 -3.28 -6.99
N GLU A 56 -0.33 -2.70 -5.80
CA GLU A 56 -1.65 -2.28 -5.31
C GLU A 56 -2.29 -1.29 -6.30
N VAL A 57 -1.58 -0.23 -6.66
CA VAL A 57 -2.07 0.77 -7.62
C VAL A 57 -2.30 0.15 -9.00
N THR A 58 -1.41 -0.72 -9.46
CA THR A 58 -1.56 -1.42 -10.74
C THR A 58 -2.83 -2.28 -10.76
N SER A 59 -3.15 -2.95 -9.65
CA SER A 59 -4.38 -3.72 -9.50
C SER A 59 -5.62 -2.80 -9.52
N THR A 60 -5.57 -1.66 -8.84
CA THR A 60 -6.67 -0.68 -8.87
C THR A 60 -6.83 -0.06 -10.27
N ILE A 61 -5.75 0.22 -10.98
CA ILE A 61 -5.81 0.69 -12.37
C ILE A 61 -6.44 -0.37 -13.29
N SER A 62 -6.08 -1.64 -13.12
CA SER A 62 -6.69 -2.75 -13.87
C SER A 62 -8.21 -2.79 -13.62
N GLN A 63 -8.62 -2.61 -12.36
CA GLN A 63 -10.02 -2.49 -11.99
C GLN A 63 -10.66 -1.30 -12.73
N ILE A 64 -10.07 -0.10 -12.66
CA ILE A 64 -10.56 1.09 -13.36
C ILE A 64 -10.74 0.84 -14.86
N GLN A 65 -9.78 0.21 -15.54
CA GLN A 65 -9.91 -0.15 -16.97
C GLN A 65 -11.14 -1.02 -17.23
N THR A 66 -11.35 -2.05 -16.41
CA THR A 66 -12.52 -2.91 -16.54
C THR A 66 -13.82 -2.17 -16.23
N THR A 67 -13.82 -1.26 -15.27
CA THR A 67 -14.97 -0.42 -14.90
C THR A 67 -15.33 0.54 -16.03
N ILE A 68 -14.35 1.19 -16.67
CA ILE A 68 -14.57 2.08 -17.82
C ILE A 68 -15.21 1.30 -18.97
N ALA A 69 -14.69 0.11 -19.28
CA ALA A 69 -15.25 -0.73 -20.33
C ALA A 69 -16.67 -1.20 -20.00
N ALA A 70 -16.93 -1.62 -18.76
CA ALA A 70 -18.24 -2.05 -18.31
C ALA A 70 -19.26 -0.90 -18.32
N TYR A 71 -18.87 0.32 -17.90
CA TYR A 71 -19.74 1.50 -17.95
C TYR A 71 -20.16 1.82 -19.39
N ALA A 72 -19.20 1.79 -20.32
CA ALA A 72 -19.47 2.05 -21.72
C ALA A 72 -20.39 0.98 -22.35
N ASP A 73 -20.25 -0.29 -21.94
CA ASP A 73 -21.12 -1.39 -22.39
C ASP A 73 -22.55 -1.28 -21.81
N GLU A 74 -22.69 -0.90 -20.54
CA GLU A 74 -23.98 -0.82 -19.86
C GLU A 74 -24.81 0.38 -20.28
N PHE A 75 -24.20 1.56 -20.41
CA PHE A 75 -24.91 2.81 -20.70
C PHE A 75 -24.80 3.27 -22.15
N GLY A 76 -23.88 2.69 -22.94
CA GLY A 76 -23.63 3.09 -24.33
C GLY A 76 -23.03 4.50 -24.47
N ILE A 77 -22.56 5.09 -23.37
CA ILE A 77 -21.91 6.40 -23.30
C ILE A 77 -20.58 6.29 -22.56
N LEU A 78 -19.64 7.18 -22.86
CA LEU A 78 -18.35 7.21 -22.20
C LEU A 78 -18.44 7.83 -20.81
N PRO A 79 -17.78 7.27 -19.78
CA PRO A 79 -17.69 7.92 -18.49
C PRO A 79 -16.85 9.20 -18.63
N THR A 80 -17.29 10.26 -17.96
CA THR A 80 -16.63 11.58 -17.96
C THR A 80 -16.07 11.96 -16.59
N SER A 81 -16.43 11.20 -15.56
CA SER A 81 -16.11 11.50 -14.17
C SER A 81 -15.84 10.24 -13.34
N TRP A 82 -15.28 10.43 -12.14
CA TRP A 82 -15.16 9.33 -11.16
C TRP A 82 -16.52 8.92 -10.60
N GLU A 83 -17.46 9.86 -10.51
CA GLU A 83 -18.84 9.59 -10.09
C GLU A 83 -19.52 8.56 -11.00
N ASP A 84 -19.36 8.71 -12.32
CA ASP A 84 -19.89 7.75 -13.32
C ASP A 84 -19.34 6.33 -13.09
N LEU A 85 -18.05 6.20 -12.78
CA LEU A 85 -17.43 4.90 -12.52
C LEU A 85 -17.94 4.24 -11.24
N ASN A 86 -18.40 5.05 -10.27
CA ASN A 86 -18.90 4.58 -8.98
C ASN A 86 -20.24 3.83 -9.12
N ASP A 87 -21.00 4.06 -10.19
CA ASP A 87 -22.25 3.34 -10.50
C ASP A 87 -22.01 1.86 -10.85
N ILE A 88 -20.84 1.55 -11.44
CA ILE A 88 -20.44 0.18 -11.78
C ILE A 88 -19.61 -0.42 -10.66
N SER A 89 -18.54 0.27 -10.26
CA SER A 89 -17.68 -0.18 -9.17
C SER A 89 -17.00 0.98 -8.47
N ALA A 90 -17.25 1.10 -7.17
CA ALA A 90 -16.63 2.12 -6.36
C ALA A 90 -15.10 1.98 -6.30
N ILE A 91 -14.40 3.04 -6.71
CA ILE A 91 -12.96 3.18 -6.53
C ILE A 91 -12.70 3.84 -5.18
N MET A 92 -12.16 3.07 -4.24
CA MET A 92 -11.92 3.53 -2.88
C MET A 92 -10.62 4.34 -2.80
N THR A 93 -10.71 5.53 -2.21
CA THR A 93 -9.59 6.38 -1.83
C THR A 93 -9.46 6.44 -0.31
N GLU A 94 -8.44 7.10 0.21
CA GLU A 94 -8.25 7.31 1.65
C GLU A 94 -9.44 8.03 2.32
N ASN A 95 -10.15 8.90 1.60
CA ASN A 95 -11.28 9.68 2.11
C ASN A 95 -12.65 9.07 1.78
N GLY A 96 -12.69 7.85 1.25
CA GLY A 96 -13.91 7.18 0.77
C GLY A 96 -13.92 7.01 -0.76
N PRO A 97 -15.08 6.67 -1.36
CA PRO A 97 -15.19 6.50 -2.81
C PRO A 97 -14.81 7.77 -3.57
N ALA A 98 -14.15 7.63 -4.72
CA ALA A 98 -13.91 8.73 -5.64
C ALA A 98 -15.27 9.23 -6.19
N THR A 99 -15.62 10.48 -5.90
CA THR A 99 -16.94 11.07 -6.22
C THR A 99 -16.82 12.35 -7.03
N ASN A 100 -15.63 12.66 -7.53
CA ASN A 100 -15.40 13.88 -8.28
C ASN A 100 -16.11 13.80 -9.64
N ASN A 101 -16.76 14.90 -10.02
CA ASN A 101 -17.46 15.07 -11.30
C ASN A 101 -16.52 15.24 -12.51
N ASP A 102 -15.20 15.09 -12.31
CA ASP A 102 -14.16 15.15 -13.35
C ASP A 102 -13.09 14.10 -13.05
N PHE A 103 -12.28 13.72 -14.05
CA PHE A 103 -11.14 12.81 -13.87
C PHE A 103 -9.87 13.45 -13.24
N SER A 104 -10.06 14.39 -12.31
CA SER A 104 -8.96 14.97 -11.53
C SER A 104 -8.20 13.90 -10.74
N ALA A 105 -6.92 14.16 -10.44
CA ALA A 105 -6.09 13.21 -9.71
C ALA A 105 -6.68 12.81 -8.34
N ILE A 106 -6.74 11.51 -8.06
CA ILE A 106 -7.14 10.93 -6.77
C ILE A 106 -5.95 10.27 -6.07
N ASN A 107 -5.99 10.24 -4.74
CA ASN A 107 -4.94 9.60 -3.93
C ASN A 107 -5.22 8.11 -3.72
N LEU A 108 -4.27 7.25 -4.12
CA LEU A 108 -4.30 5.79 -3.93
C LEU A 108 -3.06 5.30 -3.17
N ALA A 109 -3.12 4.04 -2.72
CA ALA A 109 -2.07 3.36 -1.96
C ALA A 109 -1.55 4.20 -0.79
N ALA A 110 -2.46 4.62 0.10
CA ALA A 110 -2.19 5.46 1.28
C ALA A 110 -1.52 6.82 0.96
N GLY A 111 -1.95 7.47 -0.12
CA GLY A 111 -1.51 8.81 -0.50
C GLY A 111 -0.14 8.90 -1.16
N PHE A 112 0.44 7.76 -1.52
CA PHE A 112 1.72 7.75 -2.24
C PHE A 112 1.55 7.98 -3.75
N TYR A 113 0.39 7.63 -4.32
CA TYR A 113 0.15 7.74 -5.75
C TYR A 113 -1.03 8.67 -6.06
N ASN A 114 -0.80 9.57 -7.01
CA ASN A 114 -1.82 10.43 -7.60
C ASN A 114 -2.27 9.80 -8.93
N VAL A 115 -3.54 9.41 -9.04
CA VAL A 115 -4.09 8.75 -10.24
C VAL A 115 -5.05 9.66 -10.95
N ALA A 116 -4.75 10.03 -12.19
CA ALA A 116 -5.61 10.81 -13.06
C ALA A 116 -5.98 9.99 -14.30
N ILE A 117 -7.13 10.31 -14.89
CA ILE A 117 -7.60 9.69 -16.14
C ILE A 117 -7.73 10.81 -17.19
N GLU A 118 -7.18 10.57 -18.37
CA GLU A 118 -7.36 11.42 -19.53
C GLU A 118 -8.14 10.65 -20.59
N ASN A 119 -9.16 11.28 -21.16
CA ASN A 119 -9.97 10.71 -22.23
C ASN A 119 -9.70 11.47 -23.55
N SER A 120 -9.49 10.72 -24.63
CA SER A 120 -9.47 11.23 -26.00
C SER A 120 -10.33 10.33 -26.90
N ASP A 121 -11.61 10.66 -27.06
CA ASP A 121 -12.56 10.12 -28.06
C ASP A 121 -12.79 8.59 -28.10
N ASN A 122 -12.26 7.83 -27.13
CA ASN A 122 -12.45 6.40 -26.80
C ASN A 122 -11.17 5.78 -26.21
N LEU A 123 -10.06 6.50 -26.26
CA LEU A 123 -8.81 6.14 -25.60
C LEU A 123 -8.77 6.78 -24.21
N PHE A 124 -8.80 5.95 -23.18
CA PHE A 124 -8.58 6.38 -21.80
C PHE A 124 -7.15 6.06 -21.41
N THR A 125 -6.42 7.07 -20.93
CA THR A 125 -5.09 6.92 -20.37
C THR A 125 -5.16 7.18 -18.87
N ILE A 126 -4.78 6.19 -18.08
CA ILE A 126 -4.77 6.26 -16.62
C ILE A 126 -3.31 6.38 -16.19
N THR A 127 -2.99 7.48 -15.51
CA THR A 127 -1.62 7.76 -15.09
C THR A 127 -1.58 7.84 -13.57
N ALA A 128 -0.79 6.96 -12.95
CA ALA A 128 -0.46 7.02 -11.54
C ALA A 128 0.95 7.58 -11.35
N THR A 129 1.04 8.79 -10.79
CA THR A 129 2.30 9.48 -10.52
C THR A 129 2.68 9.42 -9.05
N ARG A 130 3.99 9.33 -8.81
CA ARG A 130 4.63 9.39 -7.50
C ARG A 130 5.65 10.52 -7.48
N ASP A 131 5.44 11.52 -6.63
CA ASP A 131 6.31 12.70 -6.55
C ASP A 131 7.71 12.37 -5.99
N ASP A 132 7.81 11.36 -5.12
CA ASP A 132 9.06 10.97 -4.47
C ASP A 132 9.94 10.06 -5.34
N LYS A 133 9.34 9.26 -6.23
CA LYS A 133 10.01 8.27 -7.08
C LYS A 133 9.31 8.10 -8.42
N GLU A 134 9.57 9.04 -9.33
CA GLU A 134 9.01 9.05 -10.69
C GLU A 134 9.25 7.76 -11.49
N LYS A 135 10.30 6.99 -11.17
CA LYS A 135 10.60 5.70 -11.83
C LYS A 135 9.60 4.60 -11.51
N LEU A 136 8.77 4.80 -10.49
CA LEU A 136 7.74 3.87 -10.04
C LEU A 136 6.33 4.28 -10.48
N ASN A 137 6.23 5.28 -11.36
CA ASN A 137 4.97 5.67 -11.98
C ASN A 137 4.41 4.50 -12.81
N VAL A 138 3.09 4.42 -12.87
CA VAL A 138 2.38 3.40 -13.64
C VAL A 138 1.51 4.12 -14.66
N ILE A 139 1.62 3.72 -15.92
CA ILE A 139 0.79 4.24 -17.00
C ILE A 139 -0.01 3.08 -17.57
N ALA A 140 -1.31 3.25 -17.69
CA ALA A 140 -2.18 2.30 -18.34
C ALA A 140 -3.05 3.00 -19.38
N CYS A 141 -3.56 2.24 -20.33
CA CYS A 141 -4.53 2.76 -21.26
C CYS A 141 -5.52 1.68 -21.68
N ILE A 142 -6.71 2.12 -22.09
CA ILE A 142 -7.74 1.27 -22.66
C ILE A 142 -8.42 2.01 -23.80
N ASN A 143 -8.53 1.35 -24.95
CA ASN A 143 -9.22 1.84 -26.13
C ASN A 143 -10.49 1.03 -26.33
N LEU A 144 -11.62 1.70 -26.19
CA LEU A 144 -12.93 1.06 -26.28
C LEU A 144 -13.36 0.76 -27.72
N THR A 145 -12.65 1.29 -28.72
CA THR A 145 -12.97 1.07 -30.14
C THR A 145 -12.47 -0.29 -30.62
N ASN A 146 -11.27 -0.68 -30.21
CA ASN A 146 -10.59 -1.90 -30.66
C ASN A 146 -10.36 -2.92 -29.52
N GLY A 147 -10.67 -2.55 -28.27
CA GLY A 147 -10.44 -3.39 -27.10
C GLY A 147 -8.97 -3.51 -26.68
N ALA A 148 -8.08 -2.68 -27.24
CA ALA A 148 -6.67 -2.68 -26.85
C ALA A 148 -6.51 -2.08 -25.46
N SER A 149 -5.78 -2.76 -24.58
CA SER A 149 -5.45 -2.27 -23.26
C SER A 149 -4.05 -2.71 -22.86
N GLY A 150 -3.35 -1.87 -22.11
CA GLY A 150 -2.04 -2.19 -21.59
C GLY A 150 -1.74 -1.46 -20.29
N ILE A 151 -0.84 -2.03 -19.50
CA ILE A 151 -0.35 -1.43 -18.26
C ILE A 151 1.17 -1.55 -18.28
N SER A 152 1.85 -0.42 -18.05
CA SER A 152 3.30 -0.33 -17.96
C SER A 152 3.69 0.20 -16.58
N PRO A 153 4.23 -0.65 -15.70
CA PRO A 153 4.59 -0.28 -14.33
C PRO A 153 5.98 0.35 -14.18
N GLU A 154 6.74 0.56 -15.26
CA GLU A 154 8.05 1.21 -15.18
C GLU A 154 8.11 2.36 -16.16
N THR A 155 8.53 3.54 -15.68
CA THR A 155 8.78 4.74 -16.49
C THR A 155 9.98 4.49 -17.42
N ALA A 156 9.75 3.69 -18.45
CA ALA A 156 10.67 3.36 -19.52
C ALA A 156 9.91 3.50 -20.85
N ALA A 157 9.70 4.76 -21.25
CA ALA A 157 9.66 5.22 -22.65
C ALA A 157 8.66 4.58 -23.62
N THR A 158 7.71 3.77 -23.15
CA THR A 158 6.66 3.23 -24.01
C THR A 158 5.37 3.31 -23.23
N THR A 159 4.58 4.34 -23.52
CA THR A 159 3.14 4.30 -23.27
C THR A 159 2.63 2.94 -23.77
N PRO A 160 1.77 2.24 -23.01
CA PRO A 160 1.24 0.97 -23.48
C PRO A 160 0.61 1.17 -24.85
N ASN A 161 0.79 0.20 -25.75
CA ASN A 161 0.24 0.27 -27.10
C ASN A 161 -1.28 0.02 -27.03
N CYS A 162 -2.04 1.09 -26.91
CA CYS A 162 -3.51 1.08 -26.94
C CYS A 162 -4.08 1.69 -28.23
N GLU A 163 -3.26 1.79 -29.29
CA GLU A 163 -3.69 2.17 -30.64
C GLU A 163 -4.25 0.98 -31.43
#